data_AF-A0A813PET3-F1
#
_entry.id   AF-A0A813PET3-F1
#
_cell.length_a   1.000
_cell.length_b   1.000
_cell.length_c   1.000
_cell.angle_alpha   90.00
_cell.angle_beta   90.00
_cell.angle_gamma   90.00
#
_symmetry.space_group_name_H-M   'P 1'
#
loop_
_entity.id
_entity.type
_entity.pdbx_description
1 polymer ?
#
loop_
_entity_poly.entity_id
_entity_poly.type
_entity_poly.pdbx_seq_one_letter_code
_entity_poly.pdbx_strand_id
1 'polypeptide(L)'
;MSSLNKTKLYEASKRLEKHLKERENEYIIYKQFHILVGTFNVNNRQAPSNTLLDEWFNRVTDNGNKRSSNPDIIAVGFQEIDTSSGAYIYDDKRKEDEWELIVRKTIKNCYKTKNDNDKFQLLNRIRLMGE
;
A
#
# COMPACT_ATOMS: atom_id res chain seq x y z
N MET A 1 39.38 12.14 -27.01
CA MET A 1 39.88 11.16 -26.01
C MET A 1 38.97 10.99 -24.78
N SER A 2 38.12 11.96 -24.39
CA SER A 2 37.28 11.80 -23.18
C SER A 2 36.03 10.92 -23.36
N SER A 3 35.45 10.83 -24.57
CA SER A 3 34.26 10.01 -24.83
C SER A 3 34.55 8.50 -24.76
N LEU A 4 35.70 8.07 -25.32
CA LEU A 4 36.10 6.65 -25.34
C LEU A 4 36.32 6.08 -23.93
N ASN A 5 36.82 6.90 -22.99
CA ASN A 5 36.94 6.50 -21.58
C ASN A 5 35.58 6.39 -20.88
N LYS A 6 34.63 7.28 -21.19
CA LYS A 6 33.26 7.19 -20.65
C LYS A 6 32.56 5.92 -21.14
N THR A 7 32.71 5.56 -22.41
CA THR A 7 32.12 4.31 -22.96
C THR A 7 32.69 3.06 -22.29
N LYS A 8 34.02 2.98 -22.13
CA LYS A 8 34.65 1.85 -21.43
C LYS A 8 34.22 1.73 -19.97
N LEU A 9 34.09 2.87 -19.27
CA LEU A 9 33.62 2.89 -17.87
C LEU A 9 32.17 2.40 -17.78
N TYR A 10 31.32 2.82 -18.71
CA TYR A 10 29.93 2.40 -18.79
C TYR A 10 29.79 0.89 -19.06
N GLU A 11 30.57 0.35 -20.00
CA GLU A 11 30.60 -1.08 -20.30
C GLU A 11 31.10 -1.91 -19.11
N ALA A 12 32.08 -1.40 -18.37
CA ALA A 12 32.56 -2.02 -17.14
C ALA A 12 31.48 -2.04 -16.04
N SER A 13 30.75 -0.93 -15.84
CA SER A 13 29.62 -0.87 -14.90
C SER A 13 28.55 -1.89 -15.24
N LYS A 14 28.14 -1.94 -16.52
CA LYS A 14 27.17 -2.91 -17.05
C LYS A 14 27.59 -4.36 -16.80
N ARG A 15 28.87 -4.67 -17.03
CA ARG A 15 29.42 -6.01 -16.77
C ARG A 15 29.39 -6.36 -15.29
N LEU A 16 29.70 -5.41 -14.41
CA LEU A 16 29.66 -5.59 -12.97
C LEU A 16 28.22 -5.82 -12.49
N GLU A 17 27.28 -4.98 -12.90
CA GLU A 17 25.84 -5.12 -12.60
C GLU A 17 25.32 -6.50 -13.00
N LYS A 18 25.71 -6.98 -14.19
CA LYS A 18 25.35 -8.32 -14.67
C LYS A 18 25.92 -9.42 -13.76
N HIS A 19 27.21 -9.36 -13.44
CA HIS A 19 27.86 -10.37 -12.58
C HIS A 19 27.29 -10.38 -11.16
N LEU A 20 26.97 -9.20 -10.61
CA LEU A 20 26.30 -9.12 -9.31
C LEU A 20 24.94 -9.80 -9.40
N LYS A 21 24.11 -9.45 -10.39
CA LYS A 21 22.77 -10.04 -10.57
C LYS A 21 22.80 -11.56 -10.75
N GLU A 22 23.80 -12.11 -11.43
CA GLU A 22 23.94 -13.57 -11.58
C GLU A 22 24.27 -14.28 -10.26
N ARG A 23 24.84 -13.55 -9.29
CA ARG A 23 25.23 -14.03 -7.95
C ARG A 23 24.30 -13.53 -6.86
N GLU A 24 23.11 -13.06 -7.24
CA GLU A 24 22.15 -12.45 -6.32
C GLU A 24 21.79 -13.36 -5.14
N ASN A 25 21.74 -14.66 -5.37
CA ASN A 25 21.52 -15.68 -4.35
C ASN A 25 22.61 -15.77 -3.27
N GLU A 26 23.79 -15.18 -3.48
CA GLU A 26 24.86 -15.13 -2.48
C GLU A 26 24.65 -14.01 -1.46
N TYR A 27 23.84 -13.01 -1.78
CA TYR A 27 23.69 -11.81 -0.95
C TYR A 27 22.24 -11.31 -0.79
N ILE A 28 21.25 -11.96 -1.42
CA ILE A 28 19.82 -11.65 -1.28
C ILE A 28 19.06 -12.88 -0.77
N ILE A 29 18.19 -12.63 0.22
CA ILE A 29 17.20 -13.59 0.72
C ILE A 29 15.83 -13.14 0.24
N TYR A 30 15.14 -14.04 -0.47
CA TYR A 30 13.77 -13.81 -0.92
C TYR A 30 12.78 -14.22 0.15
N LYS A 31 11.85 -13.32 0.48
CA LYS A 31 10.73 -13.58 1.38
C LYS A 31 9.41 -13.27 0.65
N GLN A 32 8.42 -14.14 0.83
CA GLN A 32 7.07 -13.89 0.33
C GLN A 32 6.36 -12.89 1.26
N PHE A 33 5.66 -11.94 0.65
CA PHE A 33 4.80 -10.98 1.34
C PHE A 33 3.38 -11.08 0.77
N HIS A 34 2.39 -11.04 1.66
CA HIS A 34 0.99 -10.99 1.30
C HIS A 34 0.50 -9.55 1.30
N ILE A 35 0.16 -9.04 0.13
CA ILE A 35 -0.36 -7.68 -0.04
C ILE A 35 -1.86 -7.75 -0.28
N LEU A 36 -2.64 -7.06 0.56
CA LEU A 36 -4.06 -6.81 0.37
C LEU A 36 -4.23 -5.46 -0.33
N VAL A 37 -4.92 -5.44 -1.47
CA VAL A 37 -5.21 -4.21 -2.22
C VAL A 37 -6.71 -4.08 -2.41
N GLY A 38 -7.26 -2.91 -2.06
CA GLY A 38 -8.68 -2.60 -2.21
C GLY A 38 -8.90 -1.20 -2.75
N THR A 39 -9.98 -1.02 -3.51
CA THR A 39 -10.45 0.28 -3.96
C THR A 39 -11.92 0.47 -3.64
N PHE A 40 -12.33 1.67 -3.25
CA PHE A 40 -13.73 1.98 -2.97
C PHE A 40 -14.09 3.43 -3.36
N ASN A 41 -15.03 3.56 -4.30
CA ASN A 41 -15.68 4.84 -4.57
C ASN A 41 -16.75 5.10 -3.50
N VAL A 42 -16.53 6.13 -2.68
CA VAL A 42 -17.41 6.45 -1.55
C VAL A 42 -18.51 7.46 -1.90
N ASN A 43 -18.51 7.99 -3.13
CA ASN A 43 -19.52 8.90 -3.66
C ASN A 43 -19.89 10.03 -2.68
N ASN A 44 -18.86 10.76 -2.24
CA ASN A 44 -18.93 11.90 -1.33
C ASN A 44 -19.54 11.62 0.05
N ARG A 45 -19.73 10.35 0.44
CA ARG A 45 -20.34 9.96 1.72
C ARG A 45 -19.35 10.11 2.88
N GLN A 46 -19.88 10.48 4.03
CA GLN A 46 -19.15 10.40 5.30
C GLN A 46 -18.90 8.93 5.68
N ALA A 47 -17.79 8.67 6.37
CA ALA A 47 -17.53 7.33 6.85
C ALA A 47 -18.56 6.97 7.94
N PRO A 48 -19.12 5.75 7.94
CA PRO A 48 -20.12 5.37 8.93
C PRO A 48 -19.50 5.33 10.34
N SER A 49 -20.14 5.95 11.32
CA SER A 49 -19.58 6.06 12.68
C SER A 49 -19.55 4.73 13.46
N ASN A 50 -20.49 3.83 13.17
CA ASN A 50 -20.75 2.61 13.95
C ASN A 50 -20.62 1.31 13.14
N THR A 51 -20.13 1.36 11.91
CA THR A 51 -20.07 0.19 11.02
C THR A 51 -18.65 -0.02 10.54
N LEU A 52 -18.06 -1.18 10.80
CA LEU A 52 -16.75 -1.54 10.25
C LEU A 52 -16.89 -2.15 8.86
N LEU A 53 -15.80 -2.10 8.08
CA LEU A 53 -15.76 -2.66 6.72
C LEU A 53 -15.35 -4.14 6.74
N ASP A 54 -15.69 -4.88 7.80
CA ASP A 54 -15.15 -6.23 8.05
C ASP A 54 -15.40 -7.18 6.89
N GLU A 55 -16.56 -7.11 6.23
CA GLU A 55 -16.83 -7.93 5.05
C GLU A 55 -15.87 -7.65 3.89
N TRP A 56 -15.49 -6.39 3.69
CA TRP A 56 -14.60 -6.01 2.61
C TRP A 56 -13.17 -6.50 2.87
N PHE A 57 -12.72 -6.44 4.13
CA PHE A 57 -11.38 -6.90 4.54
C PHE A 57 -11.29 -8.43 4.69
N ASN A 58 -12.37 -9.12 5.06
CA ASN A 58 -12.37 -10.57 5.29
C ASN A 58 -12.70 -11.41 4.03
N ARG A 59 -13.29 -10.83 2.98
CA ARG A 59 -13.63 -11.54 1.74
C ARG A 59 -12.42 -11.87 0.85
N VAL A 60 -11.22 -11.43 1.21
CA VAL A 60 -10.00 -11.76 0.45
C VAL A 60 -9.52 -13.17 0.80
N THR A 61 -10.18 -14.15 0.20
CA THR A 61 -9.78 -15.57 0.20
C THR A 61 -8.96 -15.87 -1.04
N ASP A 62 -7.88 -16.63 -0.89
CA ASP A 62 -7.16 -17.19 -2.04
C ASP A 62 -7.97 -18.38 -2.57
N ASN A 63 -8.53 -18.27 -3.77
CA ASN A 63 -9.19 -19.37 -4.47
C ASN A 63 -10.26 -20.12 -3.64
N GLY A 64 -11.09 -19.40 -2.87
CA GLY A 64 -12.19 -19.97 -2.08
C GLY A 64 -11.76 -20.61 -0.76
N ASN A 65 -10.47 -20.65 -0.44
CA ASN A 65 -9.96 -21.09 0.86
C ASN A 65 -9.67 -19.88 1.75
N LYS A 66 -10.16 -19.92 2.98
CA LYS A 66 -9.83 -18.92 4.01
C LYS A 66 -8.31 -18.86 4.15
N ARG A 67 -7.70 -17.71 3.82
CA ARG A 67 -6.25 -17.52 3.95
C ARG A 67 -5.84 -17.79 5.40
N SER A 68 -4.85 -18.65 5.57
CA SER A 68 -4.30 -19.00 6.89
C SER A 68 -3.34 -17.93 7.42
N SER A 69 -2.91 -16.97 6.59
CA SER A 69 -1.99 -15.89 6.95
C SER A 69 -2.65 -14.51 6.80
N ASN A 70 -2.39 -13.63 7.77
CA ASN A 70 -2.76 -12.21 7.69
C ASN A 70 -1.95 -11.51 6.58
N PRO A 71 -2.46 -10.43 5.97
CA PRO A 71 -1.67 -9.62 5.05
C PRO A 71 -0.50 -8.95 5.79
N ASP A 72 0.65 -8.83 5.13
CA ASP A 72 1.79 -8.05 5.62
C ASP A 72 1.65 -6.57 5.26
N ILE A 73 1.06 -6.27 4.10
CA ILE A 73 0.85 -4.91 3.60
C ILE A 73 -0.61 -4.78 3.19
N ILE A 74 -1.21 -3.65 3.53
CA ILE A 74 -2.58 -3.29 3.14
C ILE A 74 -2.51 -1.96 2.41
N ALA A 75 -2.99 -1.92 1.17
CA ALA A 75 -3.13 -0.72 0.36
C ALA A 75 -4.60 -0.49 0.01
N VAL A 76 -5.14 0.66 0.41
CA VAL A 76 -6.52 1.02 0.15
C VAL A 76 -6.58 2.34 -0.60
N GLY A 77 -7.26 2.36 -1.74
CA GLY A 77 -7.56 3.56 -2.51
C GLY A 77 -9.03 3.95 -2.35
N PHE A 78 -9.30 5.23 -2.10
CA PHE A 78 -10.65 5.76 -2.12
C PHE A 78 -10.83 6.74 -3.27
N GLN A 79 -12.02 6.76 -3.88
CA GLN A 79 -12.42 7.74 -4.90
C GLN A 79 -13.61 8.56 -4.42
N GLU A 80 -13.71 9.78 -4.93
CA GLU A 80 -14.83 10.68 -4.66
C GLU A 80 -15.05 10.93 -3.15
N ILE A 81 -13.99 10.98 -2.33
CA ILE A 81 -14.12 11.29 -0.89
C ILE A 81 -14.80 12.65 -0.68
N ASP A 82 -14.35 13.65 -1.44
CA ASP A 82 -14.95 14.97 -1.46
C ASP A 82 -15.13 15.42 -2.91
N THR A 83 -16.38 15.58 -3.31
CA THR A 83 -16.77 16.07 -4.64
C THR A 83 -17.30 17.50 -4.59
N SER A 84 -17.15 18.19 -3.46
CA SER A 84 -17.55 19.60 -3.35
C SER A 84 -16.68 20.47 -4.27
N SER A 85 -17.27 21.51 -4.86
CA SER A 85 -16.54 22.43 -5.75
C SER A 85 -15.35 23.12 -5.06
N GLY A 86 -15.35 23.17 -3.73
CA GLY A 86 -14.27 23.68 -2.90
C GLY A 86 -13.21 22.64 -2.53
N ALA A 87 -13.41 21.34 -2.76
CA ALA A 87 -12.50 20.27 -2.36
C ALA A 87 -11.10 20.36 -2.97
N TYR A 88 -10.99 21.02 -4.14
CA TYR A 88 -9.73 21.29 -4.81
C TYR A 88 -9.02 22.53 -4.23
N ILE A 89 -9.77 23.49 -3.71
CA ILE A 89 -9.29 24.81 -3.28
C ILE A 89 -9.00 24.83 -1.76
N TYR A 90 -9.82 24.14 -0.98
CA TYR A 90 -9.74 24.07 0.47
C TYR A 90 -9.22 22.69 0.88
N ASP A 91 -8.15 22.67 1.68
CA ASP A 91 -7.55 21.45 2.24
C ASP A 91 -8.36 20.93 3.44
N ASP A 92 -9.67 20.71 3.27
CA ASP A 92 -10.50 20.07 4.30
C ASP A 92 -10.30 18.55 4.25
N LYS A 93 -9.59 18.03 5.26
CA LYS A 93 -9.23 16.61 5.39
C LYS A 93 -10.21 15.81 6.24
N ARG A 94 -11.29 16.40 6.75
CA ARG A 94 -12.19 15.73 7.71
C ARG A 94 -12.70 14.39 7.21
N LYS A 95 -13.23 14.33 5.98
CA LYS A 95 -13.75 13.08 5.41
C LYS A 95 -12.63 12.04 5.19
N GLU A 96 -11.45 12.49 4.79
CA GLU A 96 -10.29 11.60 4.62
C GLU A 96 -9.88 10.99 5.97
N ASP A 97 -9.84 11.80 7.03
CA ASP A 97 -9.47 11.36 8.38
C ASP A 97 -10.52 10.38 8.95
N GLU A 98 -11.80 10.60 8.66
CA GLU A 98 -12.90 9.70 9.04
C GLU A 98 -12.78 8.33 8.35
N TRP A 99 -12.55 8.32 7.02
CA TRP A 99 -12.36 7.09 6.26
C TRP A 99 -11.04 6.38 6.65
N GLU A 100 -9.98 7.11 6.95
CA GLU A 100 -8.75 6.51 7.48
C GLU A 100 -9.01 5.84 8.84
N LEU A 101 -9.71 6.53 9.75
CA LEU A 101 -10.03 6.00 11.07
C LEU A 101 -10.85 4.71 10.99
N ILE A 102 -11.84 4.64 10.09
CA ILE A 102 -12.68 3.44 9.94
C ILE A 102 -11.88 2.26 9.40
N VAL A 103 -10.96 2.51 8.47
CA VAL A 103 -10.04 1.49 7.94
C VAL A 103 -9.12 0.98 9.04
N ARG A 104 -8.49 1.87 9.81
CA ARG A 104 -7.62 1.49 10.93
C ARG A 104 -8.35 0.65 11.98
N LYS A 105 -9.59 1.03 12.33
CA LYS A 105 -10.43 0.25 13.25
C LYS A 105 -10.79 -1.12 12.67
N THR A 106 -11.16 -1.18 11.40
CA THR A 106 -11.52 -2.42 10.71
C THR A 106 -10.32 -3.38 10.64
N ILE A 107 -9.14 -2.90 10.25
CA ILE A 107 -7.89 -3.69 10.23
C ILE A 107 -7.58 -4.26 11.61
N LYS A 108 -7.67 -3.43 12.67
CA LYS A 108 -7.45 -3.88 14.05
C LYS A 108 -8.46 -4.95 14.50
N ASN A 109 -9.69 -4.88 14.01
CA ASN A 109 -10.74 -5.85 14.32
C ASN A 109 -10.54 -7.18 13.56
N CYS A 110 -10.27 -7.11 12.26
CA CYS A 110 -10.11 -8.26 11.37
C CYS A 110 -8.81 -9.04 11.64
N TYR A 111 -7.70 -8.34 11.90
CA TYR A 111 -6.37 -8.93 12.03
C TYR A 111 -5.81 -8.73 13.44
N LYS A 112 -6.46 -9.35 14.43
CA LYS A 112 -6.02 -9.28 15.82
C LYS A 112 -4.64 -9.91 15.97
N THR A 113 -3.72 -9.17 16.57
CA THR A 113 -2.37 -9.65 16.85
C THR A 113 -2.24 -10.05 18.32
N LYS A 114 -1.43 -11.06 18.61
CA LYS A 114 -1.13 -11.48 19.98
C LYS A 114 -0.08 -10.59 20.64
N ASN A 115 0.83 -10.03 19.82
CA ASN A 115 1.91 -9.16 20.27
C ASN A 115 1.71 -7.73 19.77
N ASP A 116 2.23 -6.79 20.55
CA ASP A 116 2.24 -5.37 20.19
C ASP A 116 3.12 -5.05 18.98
N ASN A 117 4.17 -5.84 18.75
CA ASN A 117 5.09 -5.69 17.63
C ASN A 117 4.49 -6.11 16.27
N ASP A 118 3.39 -6.85 16.28
CA ASP A 118 2.74 -7.36 15.06
C ASP A 118 1.63 -6.43 14.57
N LYS A 119 1.45 -5.27 15.22
CA LYS A 119 0.38 -4.31 14.89
C LYS A 119 0.67 -3.59 13.57
N PHE A 120 -0.36 -3.43 12.75
CA PHE A 120 -0.31 -2.59 11.57
C PHE A 120 -0.02 -1.13 11.93
N GLN A 121 0.87 -0.51 11.15
CA GLN A 121 1.20 0.90 11.22
C GLN A 121 0.93 1.55 9.87
N LEU A 122 0.48 2.81 9.89
CA LEU A 122 0.30 3.58 8.67
C LEU A 122 1.68 3.93 8.12
N LEU A 123 2.03 3.38 6.95
CA LEU A 123 3.31 3.70 6.30
C LEU A 123 3.21 4.99 5.48
N ASN A 124 2.11 5.18 4.75
CA ASN A 124 1.95 6.32 3.87
C ASN A 124 0.48 6.65 3.62
N ARG A 125 0.20 7.94 3.44
CA ARG A 125 -1.08 8.49 2.98
C ARG A 125 -0.78 9.51 1.88
N ILE A 126 -1.41 9.32 0.73
CA ILE A 126 -1.25 10.19 -0.43
C ILE A 126 -2.63 10.62 -0.91
N ARG A 127 -2.81 11.92 -1.12
CA ARG A 127 -3.95 12.47 -1.87
C ARG A 127 -3.51 12.66 -3.31
N LEU A 128 -4.20 11.99 -4.24
CA LEU A 128 -3.99 12.19 -5.66
C LEU A 128 -4.89 13.34 -6.12
N MET A 129 -4.29 14.42 -6.60
CA MET A 129 -5.00 15.52 -7.25
C MET A 129 -4.92 15.28 -8.76
N GLY A 130 -6.02 15.48 -9.49
CA GLY A 130 -5.98 15.46 -10.95
C GLY A 130 -5.12 16.62 -11.47
N GLU A 131 -4.29 16.36 -12.48
CA GLU A 131 -3.56 17.38 -13.24
C GLU A 131 -4.50 18.25 -14.09
#